data_AF-A0A7C4V0X5-F1
#
_entry.id   AF-A0A7C4V0X5-F1
#
_cell.length_a   1.000
_cell.length_b   1.000
_cell.length_c   1.000
_cell.angle_alpha   90.00
_cell.angle_beta   90.00
_cell.angle_gamma   90.00
#
_symmetry.space_group_name_H-M   'P 1'
#
loop_
_entity.id
_entity.type
_entity.pdbx_description
1 polymer ?
#
loop_
_entity_poly.entity_id
_entity_poly.type
_entity_poly.pdbx_seq_one_letter_code
_entity_poly.pdbx_strand_id
1 'polypeptide(L)'
;MMRWKAPAGRLIGAAVWMTCVLFLLSACAPRPAPPVPAAASPTPPSVPAGAVLGIELTSERDEGQVELAAGTGARWARVPLRWRTIEPRQANPPAYRFGTYDKLLGALRQH
;
A
#
# COMPACT_ATOMS: atom_id res chain seq x y z
N MET A 1 16.24 59.48 53.53
CA MET A 1 17.26 58.70 52.80
C MET A 1 16.64 57.38 52.37
N MET A 2 16.21 57.25 51.11
CA MET A 2 15.67 56.00 50.56
C MET A 2 16.75 55.30 49.74
N ARG A 3 17.12 54.06 50.13
CA ARG A 3 18.03 53.18 49.38
C ARG A 3 17.21 52.24 48.50
N TRP A 4 17.17 52.52 47.21
CA TRP A 4 16.57 51.64 46.20
C TRP A 4 17.60 50.54 45.85
N LYS A 5 17.29 49.27 46.12
CA LYS A 5 18.09 48.13 45.62
C LYS A 5 17.36 47.54 44.42
N ALA A 6 17.98 47.59 43.24
CA ALA A 6 17.51 46.90 42.05
C ALA A 6 17.90 45.40 42.11
N PRO A 7 17.03 44.46 41.73
CA PRO A 7 17.34 43.04 41.72
C PRO A 7 18.12 42.64 40.46
N ALA A 8 19.45 42.54 40.60
CA ALA A 8 20.38 42.06 39.57
C ALA A 8 20.35 40.53 39.32
N GLY A 9 19.25 39.85 39.65
CA GLY A 9 19.18 38.38 39.70
C GLY A 9 18.50 37.69 38.51
N ARG A 10 17.94 38.43 37.54
CA ARG A 10 17.07 37.84 36.50
C ARG A 10 17.74 37.51 35.16
N LEU A 11 18.98 37.95 34.92
CA LEU A 11 19.59 37.81 33.59
C LEU A 11 20.37 36.50 33.39
N ILE A 12 20.74 35.78 34.45
CA ILE A 12 21.58 34.56 34.35
C ILE A 12 20.74 33.32 33.96
N GLY A 13 19.45 33.28 34.31
CA GLY A 13 18.59 32.13 34.04
C GLY A 13 18.25 31.91 32.56
N ALA A 14 18.18 32.99 31.76
CA ALA A 14 17.79 32.91 30.35
C ALA A 14 18.88 32.30 29.46
N ALA A 15 20.16 32.55 29.78
CA ALA A 15 21.28 32.08 28.98
C ALA A 15 21.53 30.56 29.09
N VAL A 16 21.21 29.96 30.25
CA VAL A 16 21.36 28.52 30.51
C VAL A 16 20.25 27.71 29.83
N TRP A 17 19.04 28.25 29.76
CA TRP A 17 17.93 27.58 29.07
C TRP A 17 18.15 27.53 27.55
N MET A 18 18.70 28.59 26.97
CA MET A 18 18.88 28.68 25.52
C MET A 18 19.98 27.72 25.01
N THR A 19 21.03 27.49 25.80
CA THR A 19 22.10 26.53 25.46
C THR A 19 21.64 25.06 25.54
N CYS A 20 20.76 24.72 26.49
CA CYS A 20 20.19 23.37 26.57
C CYS A 20 19.32 23.00 25.36
N VAL A 21 18.51 23.94 24.85
CA VAL A 21 17.63 23.69 23.68
C VAL A 21 18.43 23.47 22.39
N LEU A 22 19.54 24.20 22.21
CA LEU A 22 20.43 24.03 21.07
C LEU A 22 21.14 22.66 21.06
N PHE A 23 21.48 22.10 22.23
CA PHE A 23 22.11 20.78 22.32
C PHE A 23 21.12 19.63 21.99
N LEU A 24 19.85 19.78 22.34
CA LEU A 24 18.80 18.78 22.05
C LEU A 24 18.44 18.72 20.55
N LEU A 25 18.48 19.84 19.84
CA LEU A 25 18.19 19.89 18.40
C LEU A 25 19.29 19.24 17.54
N SER A 26 20.53 19.17 18.03
CA SER A 26 21.65 18.56 17.29
C SER A 26 21.64 17.03 17.33
N ALA A 27 20.83 16.39 18.18
CA ALA A 27 20.75 14.93 18.30
C ALA A 27 19.74 14.27 17.33
N CYS A 28 18.93 15.06 16.62
CA CYS A 28 17.93 14.59 15.65
C CYS A 28 18.41 14.69 14.19
N ALA A 29 19.71 14.50 13.93
CA ALA A 29 20.17 14.32 12.56
C ALA A 29 19.61 12.99 12.03
N PRO A 30 18.82 12.97 10.94
CA PRO A 30 18.31 11.74 10.36
C PRO A 30 19.50 10.90 9.89
N ARG A 31 19.66 9.72 10.48
CA ARG A 31 20.67 8.75 10.08
C ARG A 31 20.48 8.45 8.59
N PRO A 32 21.53 8.55 7.74
CA PRO A 32 21.40 8.17 6.35
C PRO A 32 20.94 6.72 6.28
N ALA A 33 19.77 6.51 5.68
CA ALA A 33 19.22 5.18 5.51
C ALA A 33 20.19 4.36 4.65
N PRO A 34 20.44 3.08 4.99
CA PRO A 34 21.20 2.21 4.11
C PRO A 34 20.51 2.18 2.74
N PRO A 35 21.26 2.11 1.62
CA PRO A 35 20.67 1.92 0.31
C PRO A 35 19.83 0.65 0.35
N VAL A 36 18.51 0.79 0.18
CA VAL A 36 17.60 -0.34 0.07
C VAL A 36 18.03 -1.10 -1.19
N PRO A 37 18.36 -2.40 -1.10
CA PRO A 37 18.62 -3.20 -2.30
C PRO A 37 17.41 -3.05 -3.22
N ALA A 38 17.65 -2.63 -4.47
CA ALA A 38 16.61 -2.60 -5.47
C ALA A 38 16.00 -4.01 -5.52
N ALA A 39 14.80 -4.17 -4.98
CA ALA A 39 14.09 -5.44 -5.07
C ALA A 39 13.99 -5.74 -6.57
N ALA A 40 14.63 -6.82 -6.99
CA ALA A 40 14.53 -7.29 -8.36
C ALA A 40 13.04 -7.38 -8.66
N SER A 41 12.57 -6.59 -9.64
CA SER A 41 11.17 -6.66 -10.04
C SER A 41 10.93 -8.11 -10.46
N PRO A 42 9.93 -8.80 -9.87
CA PRO A 42 9.67 -10.17 -10.26
C PRO A 42 9.39 -10.18 -11.76
N THR A 43 10.11 -11.02 -12.49
CA THR A 43 9.87 -11.20 -13.92
C THR A 43 8.39 -11.53 -14.08
N PRO A 44 7.62 -10.73 -14.85
CA PRO A 44 6.20 -11.03 -15.04
C PRO A 44 6.09 -12.44 -15.62
N PRO A 45 5.07 -13.23 -15.22
CA PRO A 45 4.88 -14.57 -15.76
C PRO A 45 4.83 -14.46 -17.29
N SER A 46 5.75 -15.15 -17.95
CA SER A 46 5.82 -15.18 -19.41
C SER A 46 4.56 -15.87 -19.91
N VAL A 47 3.75 -15.15 -20.69
CA VAL A 47 2.65 -15.77 -21.44
C VAL A 47 3.28 -16.82 -22.38
N PRO A 48 2.81 -18.08 -22.39
CA PRO A 48 3.38 -19.11 -23.24
C PRO A 48 3.37 -18.69 -24.72
N ALA A 49 4.46 -18.96 -25.44
CA ALA A 49 4.52 -18.72 -26.87
C ALA A 49 3.40 -19.52 -27.58
N GLY A 50 2.51 -18.82 -28.29
CA GLY A 50 1.31 -19.40 -28.92
C GLY A 50 0.00 -19.18 -28.17
N ALA A 51 -0.01 -18.36 -27.11
CA ALA A 51 -1.25 -17.99 -26.44
C ALA A 51 -2.04 -16.93 -27.25
N VAL A 52 -3.14 -17.34 -27.87
CA VAL A 52 -3.77 -16.60 -28.99
C VAL A 52 -4.76 -15.52 -28.54
N LEU A 53 -5.35 -15.64 -27.34
CA LEU A 53 -6.36 -14.69 -26.89
C LEU A 53 -6.41 -14.63 -25.35
N GLY A 54 -6.41 -13.41 -24.81
CA GLY A 54 -6.65 -13.13 -23.40
C GLY A 54 -7.97 -12.39 -23.22
N ILE A 55 -8.76 -12.78 -22.24
CA ILE A 55 -10.04 -12.15 -21.91
C ILE A 55 -9.95 -11.41 -20.56
N GLU A 56 -10.62 -10.26 -20.46
CA GLU A 56 -10.82 -9.56 -19.19
C GLU A 56 -12.21 -9.90 -18.65
N LEU A 57 -12.27 -10.60 -17.52
CA LEU A 57 -13.52 -11.01 -16.88
C LEU A 57 -13.84 -10.06 -15.74
N THR A 58 -14.94 -9.32 -15.83
CA THR A 58 -15.24 -8.21 -14.92
C THR A 58 -16.36 -8.49 -13.93
N SER A 59 -17.10 -9.61 -14.09
CA SER A 59 -18.24 -9.94 -13.22
C SER A 59 -18.59 -11.44 -13.14
N GLU A 60 -19.45 -11.81 -12.16
CA GLU A 60 -20.05 -13.17 -12.06
C GLU A 60 -20.86 -13.57 -13.30
N ARG A 61 -21.28 -12.61 -14.14
CA ARG A 61 -22.04 -12.91 -15.37
C ARG A 61 -21.17 -13.46 -16.50
N ASP A 62 -19.87 -13.52 -16.30
CA ASP A 62 -18.92 -13.89 -17.35
C ASP A 62 -18.58 -15.40 -17.34
N GLU A 63 -19.24 -16.24 -16.53
CA GLU A 63 -19.04 -17.70 -16.55
C GLU A 63 -19.28 -18.28 -17.96
N GLY A 64 -20.35 -17.86 -18.64
CA GLY A 64 -20.60 -18.28 -20.03
C GLY A 64 -19.58 -17.71 -21.04
N GLN A 65 -18.87 -16.62 -20.69
CA GLN A 65 -17.77 -16.11 -21.52
C GLN A 65 -16.50 -16.93 -21.37
N VAL A 66 -16.30 -17.60 -20.23
CA VAL A 66 -15.15 -18.50 -20.03
C VAL A 66 -15.23 -19.67 -21.01
N GLU A 67 -16.41 -20.30 -21.13
CA GLU A 67 -16.63 -21.40 -22.06
C GLU A 67 -16.43 -20.96 -23.52
N LEU A 68 -16.99 -19.80 -23.89
CA LEU A 68 -16.82 -19.25 -25.25
C LEU A 68 -15.34 -18.95 -25.54
N ALA A 69 -14.64 -18.32 -24.61
CA ALA A 69 -13.22 -18.00 -24.78
C ALA A 69 -12.35 -19.26 -24.88
N ALA A 70 -12.63 -20.27 -24.05
CA ALA A 70 -12.00 -21.58 -24.15
C ALA A 70 -12.25 -22.21 -25.54
N GLY A 71 -13.47 -22.11 -26.06
CA GLY A 71 -13.84 -22.54 -27.41
C GLY A 71 -13.08 -21.84 -28.54
N THR A 72 -12.64 -20.59 -28.32
CA THR A 72 -11.79 -19.84 -29.27
C THR A 72 -10.29 -20.17 -29.17
N GLY A 73 -9.89 -21.04 -28.25
CA GLY A 73 -8.49 -21.38 -28.02
C GLY A 73 -7.74 -20.42 -27.08
N ALA A 74 -8.46 -19.62 -26.29
CA ALA A 74 -7.85 -18.86 -25.21
C ALA A 74 -7.19 -19.83 -24.20
N ARG A 75 -5.99 -19.49 -23.72
CA ARG A 75 -5.21 -20.31 -22.78
C ARG A 75 -4.85 -19.59 -21.48
N TRP A 76 -5.22 -18.32 -21.37
CA TRP A 76 -5.03 -17.52 -20.17
C TRP A 76 -6.13 -16.46 -20.09
N ALA A 77 -6.44 -16.04 -18.87
CA ALA A 77 -7.40 -14.97 -18.60
C ALA A 77 -6.79 -13.98 -17.62
N ARG A 78 -7.16 -12.70 -17.75
CA ARG A 78 -6.83 -11.68 -16.77
C ARG A 78 -8.08 -11.35 -15.96
N VAL A 79 -7.99 -11.54 -14.64
CA VAL A 79 -9.11 -11.27 -13.74
C VAL A 79 -8.81 -9.99 -12.93
N PRO A 80 -9.46 -8.85 -13.24
CA PRO A 80 -9.35 -7.65 -12.43
C PRO A 80 -10.01 -7.83 -11.05
N LEU A 81 -9.18 -7.84 -10.00
CA LEU A 81 -9.64 -7.73 -8.63
C LEU A 81 -9.98 -6.27 -8.32
N ARG A 82 -11.20 -6.02 -7.86
CA ARG A 82 -11.67 -4.68 -7.50
C ARG A 82 -12.04 -4.67 -6.02
N TRP A 83 -11.41 -3.78 -5.25
CA TRP A 83 -11.63 -3.70 -3.82
C TRP A 83 -13.09 -3.44 -3.45
N ARG A 84 -13.80 -2.59 -4.21
CA ARG A 84 -15.24 -2.34 -4.06
C ARG A 84 -16.13 -3.59 -4.19
N THR A 85 -15.63 -4.64 -4.83
CA THR A 85 -16.32 -5.93 -4.96
C THR A 85 -16.04 -6.82 -3.75
N ILE A 86 -14.77 -6.83 -3.30
CA ILE A 86 -14.30 -7.62 -2.16
C ILE A 86 -14.82 -7.04 -0.84
N GLU A 87 -14.77 -5.73 -0.68
CA GLU A 87 -15.24 -4.99 0.50
C GLU A 87 -16.25 -3.93 0.04
N PRO A 88 -17.53 -4.29 -0.17
CA PRO A 88 -18.54 -3.35 -0.67
C PRO A 88 -18.86 -2.21 0.30
N ARG A 89 -18.63 -2.44 1.59
CA ARG A 89 -18.76 -1.44 2.64
C ARG A 89 -17.57 -1.56 3.57
N GLN A 90 -16.89 -0.43 3.77
CA GLN A 90 -15.83 -0.33 4.75
C GLN A 90 -16.47 -0.35 6.15
N ALA A 91 -16.23 -1.40 6.91
CA ALA A 91 -16.87 -1.65 8.20
C ALA A 91 -15.82 -2.02 9.26
N ASN A 92 -16.18 -1.91 10.54
CA ASN A 92 -15.35 -2.38 11.65
C ASN A 92 -16.20 -3.31 12.56
N PRO A 93 -15.94 -4.62 12.58
CA PRO A 93 -14.87 -5.33 11.85
C PRO A 93 -15.11 -5.35 10.32
N PRO A 94 -14.05 -5.50 9.51
CA PRO A 94 -14.18 -5.56 8.06
C PRO A 94 -14.95 -6.81 7.63
N ALA A 95 -15.72 -6.69 6.55
CA ALA A 95 -16.50 -7.77 5.98
C ALA A 95 -16.12 -7.98 4.51
N TYR A 96 -15.48 -9.10 4.21
CA TYR A 96 -15.00 -9.43 2.86
C TYR A 96 -15.93 -10.43 2.17
N ARG A 97 -16.08 -10.27 0.85
CA ARG A 97 -16.87 -11.12 -0.03
C ARG A 97 -16.01 -11.58 -1.20
N PHE A 98 -15.46 -12.79 -1.09
CA PHE A 98 -14.66 -13.42 -2.15
C PHE A 98 -15.46 -14.37 -3.05
N GLY A 99 -16.68 -14.74 -2.66
CA GLY A 99 -17.47 -15.77 -3.37
C GLY A 99 -17.67 -15.48 -4.87
N THR A 100 -17.76 -14.21 -5.26
CA THR A 100 -17.78 -13.78 -6.67
C THR A 100 -16.55 -14.26 -7.45
N TYR A 101 -15.36 -14.08 -6.86
CA TYR A 101 -14.10 -14.49 -7.47
C TYR A 101 -13.90 -16.01 -7.36
N ASP A 102 -14.35 -16.65 -6.29
CA ASP A 102 -14.25 -18.09 -6.12
C ASP A 102 -15.01 -18.84 -7.23
N LYS A 103 -16.21 -18.39 -7.58
CA LYS A 103 -16.98 -18.94 -8.70
C LYS A 103 -16.26 -18.78 -10.04
N LEU A 104 -15.80 -17.55 -10.33
CA LEU A 104 -15.08 -17.25 -11.57
C LEU A 104 -13.80 -18.08 -11.72
N LEU A 105 -13.00 -18.17 -10.65
CA LEU A 105 -11.79 -19.00 -10.61
C LEU A 105 -12.13 -20.48 -10.70
N GLY A 106 -13.26 -20.90 -10.13
CA GLY A 106 -13.82 -22.24 -10.28
C GLY A 106 -14.11 -22.59 -11.73
N ALA A 107 -14.80 -21.70 -12.45
CA ALA A 107 -15.09 -21.86 -13.89
C ALA A 107 -13.80 -21.88 -14.72
N LEU A 108 -12.85 -20.98 -14.46
CA LEU A 108 -11.54 -20.97 -15.13
C LEU A 108 -10.74 -22.26 -14.90
N ARG A 109 -10.89 -22.94 -13.76
CA ARG A 109 -10.20 -24.21 -13.48
C ARG A 109 -10.77 -25.40 -14.25
N GLN A 110 -12.00 -25.28 -14.76
CA GLN A 110 -12.66 -26.34 -15.52
C GLN A 110 -12.28 -26.34 -17.01
N HIS A 111 -11.61 -25.29 -17.49
CA HIS A 111 -11.22 -25.07 -18.89
C HIS A 111 -9.72 -24.87 -19.05
#